data_AF-A0AAV8UXG8-F1
#
_entry.id   AF-A0AAV8UXG8-F1
#
_cell.length_a   1.000
_cell.length_b   1.000
_cell.length_c   1.000
_cell.angle_alpha   90.00
_cell.angle_beta   90.00
_cell.angle_gamma   90.00
#
_symmetry.space_group_name_H-M   'P 1'
#
loop_
_entity.id
_entity.type
_entity.pdbx_description
1 polymer ?
#
loop_
_entity_poly.entity_id
_entity_poly.type
_entity_poly.pdbx_seq_one_letter_code
_entity_poly.pdbx_strand_id
1 'polypeptide(L)'
;MLDPMGVNVSQMEDKGIAILYRSGWDGCYLHYTDDDGQTWTDLPGVPFEKCDEGEGWYRVFLESKERISFAVNDGGGNWDNPRKQKNYEITSTGSYVLKGGRVSTLTTDGINRVLVVSDLDGTMIGDDHGTKDFSEIWYRELSLREGQLVYNTGRSLSSYVQVQKEKGLPQPTALITAVGSEIYWISNSNEVVLDEEWAQSLRNNGWNRETVVSACDDVVASDKAHYRPADEQLEFKIVLGVKKSDLDEVQSSISSRIEADGCKAKLVVSGSGEWRFLDILSPTAGKLSAMQRVREKLGFGPEQTVACGDSGNDIAMMEGSERAIIVGNAQEELMDWYRSNKDGNEDRIYVSDKRCAHAIVQGLRSMGFVVDN
;
A
#
# COMPACT_ATOMS: atom_id res chain seq x y z
N MET A 1 -11.29 22.17 -9.68
CA MET A 1 -10.09 21.58 -10.31
C MET A 1 -10.58 20.61 -11.36
N LEU A 2 -9.99 20.60 -12.56
CA LEU A 2 -10.18 19.47 -13.46
C LEU A 2 -9.40 18.30 -12.83
N ASP A 3 -10.03 17.14 -12.69
CA ASP A 3 -9.33 15.87 -12.40
C ASP A 3 -8.16 15.70 -13.39
N PRO A 4 -7.04 15.03 -13.06
CA PRO A 4 -5.98 14.61 -14.00
C PRO A 4 -6.43 13.79 -15.23
N MET A 5 -7.74 13.68 -15.47
CA MET A 5 -8.39 13.09 -16.64
C MET A 5 -9.23 14.12 -17.42
N GLY A 6 -9.19 15.40 -17.04
CA GLY A 6 -9.95 16.48 -17.66
C GLY A 6 -11.44 16.53 -17.30
N VAL A 7 -11.89 15.84 -16.25
CA VAL A 7 -13.30 15.83 -15.82
C VAL A 7 -13.51 16.73 -14.60
N ASN A 8 -14.45 17.68 -14.70
CA ASN A 8 -14.85 18.51 -13.56
C ASN A 8 -15.99 17.82 -12.79
N VAL A 9 -15.63 16.87 -11.93
CA VAL A 9 -16.56 16.06 -11.12
C VAL A 9 -17.54 16.94 -10.35
N SER A 10 -17.06 18.03 -9.73
CA SER A 10 -17.88 18.95 -8.93
C SER A 10 -19.00 19.70 -9.68
N GLN A 11 -18.93 19.80 -11.02
CA GLN A 11 -19.96 20.48 -11.81
C GLN A 11 -21.07 19.54 -12.31
N MET A 12 -20.90 18.23 -12.12
CA MET A 12 -21.73 17.18 -12.72
C MET A 12 -22.62 16.44 -11.71
N GLU A 13 -22.25 16.42 -10.42
CA GLU A 13 -22.93 15.63 -9.37
C GLU A 13 -24.42 15.96 -9.19
N ASP A 14 -24.82 17.22 -9.36
CA ASP A 14 -26.23 17.65 -9.23
C ASP A 14 -26.99 17.62 -10.57
N LYS A 15 -26.31 17.30 -11.68
CA LYS A 15 -26.86 17.44 -13.04
C LYS A 15 -27.10 16.11 -13.75
N GLY A 16 -26.65 14.99 -13.18
CA GLY A 16 -26.83 13.68 -13.79
C GLY A 16 -25.84 12.63 -13.30
N ILE A 17 -25.54 11.67 -14.17
CA ILE A 17 -24.59 10.58 -13.90
C ILE A 17 -23.38 10.73 -14.82
N ALA A 18 -22.19 10.88 -14.24
CA ALA A 18 -20.91 10.83 -14.95
C ALA A 18 -20.24 9.47 -14.71
N ILE A 19 -19.72 8.83 -15.76
CA ILE A 19 -19.02 7.55 -15.65
C ILE A 19 -17.65 7.67 -16.33
N LEU A 20 -16.59 7.43 -15.57
CA LEU A 20 -15.25 7.14 -16.07
C LEU A 20 -15.08 5.63 -16.23
N TYR A 21 -14.62 5.17 -17.38
CA TYR A 21 -14.41 3.77 -17.69
C TYR A 21 -13.00 3.53 -18.22
N ARG A 22 -12.27 2.56 -17.64
CA ARG A 22 -10.97 2.14 -18.16
C ARG A 22 -11.10 0.86 -18.98
N SER A 23 -10.67 0.92 -20.24
CA SER A 23 -10.69 -0.21 -21.16
C SER A 23 -9.50 -0.20 -22.11
N GLY A 24 -9.16 -1.39 -22.61
CA GLY A 24 -8.21 -1.57 -23.72
C GLY A 24 -8.88 -1.55 -25.11
N TRP A 25 -10.20 -1.32 -25.18
CA TRP A 25 -10.93 -1.20 -26.45
C TRP A 25 -10.64 0.13 -27.14
N ASP A 26 -10.74 0.15 -28.47
CA ASP A 26 -10.58 1.35 -29.29
C ASP A 26 -11.78 2.31 -29.18
N GLY A 27 -12.94 1.81 -28.78
CA GLY A 27 -14.15 2.57 -28.50
C GLY A 27 -15.04 1.86 -27.49
N CYS A 28 -15.78 2.62 -26.69
CA CYS A 28 -16.67 2.10 -25.66
C CYS A 28 -18.06 2.74 -25.79
N TYR A 29 -19.12 1.96 -25.53
CA TYR A 29 -20.51 2.40 -25.58
C TYR A 29 -21.26 1.97 -24.34
N LEU A 30 -22.07 2.88 -23.79
CA LEU A 30 -22.97 2.66 -22.66
C LEU A 30 -24.34 2.24 -23.17
N HIS A 31 -24.68 0.98 -22.97
CA HIS A 31 -26.03 0.47 -23.21
C HIS A 31 -26.78 0.46 -21.88
N TYR A 32 -27.84 1.26 -21.74
CA TYR A 32 -28.51 1.44 -20.45
C TYR A 32 -30.03 1.52 -20.60
N THR A 33 -30.71 1.39 -19.47
CA THR A 33 -32.14 1.62 -19.29
C THR A 33 -32.36 2.47 -18.03
N ASP A 34 -33.46 3.22 -18.01
CA ASP A 34 -33.88 4.04 -16.87
C ASP A 34 -34.62 3.19 -15.81
N ASP A 35 -35.26 3.84 -14.83
CA ASP A 35 -35.97 3.23 -13.69
C ASP A 35 -36.94 2.09 -14.04
N ASP A 36 -37.47 2.05 -15.27
CA ASP A 36 -38.44 1.03 -15.68
C ASP A 36 -37.81 -0.32 -16.02
N GLY A 37 -36.49 -0.37 -16.29
CA GLY A 37 -35.78 -1.56 -16.75
C GLY A 37 -36.30 -2.15 -18.08
N GLN A 38 -37.19 -1.44 -18.76
CA GLN A 38 -38.03 -1.94 -19.85
C GLN A 38 -37.55 -1.42 -21.20
N THR A 39 -37.11 -0.16 -21.25
CA THR A 39 -36.65 0.46 -22.51
C THR A 39 -35.14 0.66 -22.45
N TRP A 40 -34.43 -0.16 -23.21
CA TRP A 40 -32.98 -0.05 -23.38
C TRP A 40 -32.64 0.87 -24.55
N THR A 41 -31.48 1.53 -24.48
CA THR A 41 -30.95 2.29 -25.63
C THR A 41 -30.73 1.40 -26.85
N ASP A 42 -30.87 1.93 -28.06
CA ASP A 42 -30.51 1.17 -29.26
C ASP A 42 -29.02 0.81 -29.27
N LEU A 43 -28.68 -0.39 -29.75
CA LEU A 43 -27.28 -0.83 -29.86
C LEU A 43 -26.49 0.03 -30.87
N PRO A 44 -25.22 0.36 -30.59
CA PRO A 44 -24.41 -0.11 -29.45
C PRO A 44 -24.61 0.67 -28.15
N GLY A 45 -25.46 1.70 -28.13
CA GLY A 45 -25.68 2.58 -26.97
C GLY A 45 -25.02 3.94 -27.14
N VAL A 46 -24.89 4.68 -26.04
CA VAL A 46 -24.30 6.02 -26.03
C VAL A 46 -22.78 5.92 -26.05
N PRO A 47 -22.07 6.56 -27.00
CA PRO A 47 -20.61 6.48 -27.05
C PRO A 47 -19.97 7.17 -25.85
N PHE A 48 -18.92 6.57 -25.31
CA PHE A 48 -18.02 7.28 -24.42
C PHE A 48 -17.05 8.16 -25.23
N GLU A 49 -16.70 9.32 -24.69
CA GLU A 49 -15.60 10.15 -25.16
C GLU A 49 -14.27 9.64 -24.59
N LYS A 50 -13.20 9.65 -25.39
CA LYS A 50 -11.86 9.33 -24.89
C LYS A 50 -11.32 10.49 -24.06
N CYS A 51 -10.70 10.20 -22.91
CA CYS A 51 -10.05 11.23 -22.10
C CYS A 51 -8.72 11.67 -22.73
N ASP A 52 -8.43 12.97 -22.72
CA ASP A 52 -7.19 13.54 -23.26
C ASP A 52 -5.96 13.16 -22.41
N GLU A 53 -6.16 13.07 -21.09
CA GLU A 53 -5.17 12.63 -20.12
C GLU A 53 -5.57 11.22 -19.63
N GLY A 54 -4.59 10.31 -19.50
CA GLY A 54 -4.81 8.93 -19.02
C GLY A 54 -5.12 7.90 -20.12
N GLU A 55 -4.13 7.06 -20.44
CA GLU A 55 -4.27 6.02 -21.47
C GLU A 55 -5.35 4.98 -21.12
N GLY A 56 -6.24 4.72 -22.09
CA GLY A 56 -7.31 3.72 -21.98
C GLY A 56 -8.52 4.18 -21.17
N TRP A 57 -8.61 5.46 -20.82
CA TRP A 57 -9.76 6.01 -20.10
C TRP A 57 -10.75 6.71 -21.01
N TYR A 58 -12.02 6.52 -20.68
CA TYR A 58 -13.19 6.97 -21.40
C TYR A 58 -14.19 7.59 -20.43
N ARG A 59 -14.99 8.55 -20.89
CA ARG A 59 -16.02 9.22 -20.09
C ARG A 59 -17.35 9.31 -20.81
N VAL A 60 -18.44 9.28 -20.06
CA VAL A 60 -19.79 9.60 -20.55
C VAL A 60 -20.54 10.37 -19.48
N PHE A 61 -21.36 11.33 -19.90
CA PHE A 61 -22.24 12.07 -19.00
C PHE A 61 -23.69 11.92 -19.46
N LEU A 62 -24.54 11.43 -18.57
CA LEU A 62 -25.97 11.32 -18.78
C LEU A 62 -26.68 12.44 -17.99
N GLU A 63 -27.01 13.51 -18.68
CA GLU A 63 -27.70 14.66 -18.10
C GLU A 63 -29.11 14.28 -17.62
N SER A 64 -29.51 14.83 -16.48
CA SER A 64 -30.83 14.63 -15.84
C SER A 64 -31.17 13.18 -15.51
N LYS A 65 -30.18 12.28 -15.44
CA LYS A 65 -30.36 10.91 -14.96
C LYS A 65 -30.01 10.78 -13.49
N GLU A 66 -30.88 10.14 -12.72
CA GLU A 66 -30.65 9.86 -11.30
C GLU A 66 -30.29 8.39 -11.06
N ARG A 67 -30.80 7.47 -11.90
CA ARG A 67 -30.63 6.03 -11.74
C ARG A 67 -30.57 5.35 -13.10
N ILE A 68 -29.72 4.34 -13.25
CA ILE A 68 -29.61 3.53 -14.46
C ILE A 68 -29.22 2.07 -14.16
N SER A 69 -29.73 1.14 -14.96
CA SER A 69 -29.16 -0.20 -15.14
C SER A 69 -28.43 -0.26 -16.47
N PHE A 70 -27.19 -0.76 -16.52
CA PHE A 70 -26.38 -0.65 -17.73
C PHE A 70 -25.33 -1.76 -17.93
N ALA A 71 -24.84 -1.83 -19.16
CA ALA A 71 -23.72 -2.65 -19.61
C ALA A 71 -22.82 -1.81 -20.53
N VAL A 72 -21.53 -2.14 -20.60
CA VAL A 72 -20.59 -1.46 -21.51
C VAL A 72 -20.17 -2.42 -22.62
N ASN A 73 -20.04 -1.94 -23.85
CA ASN A 73 -19.60 -2.75 -24.99
C ASN A 73 -18.65 -1.98 -25.91
N ASP A 74 -17.97 -2.70 -26.80
CA ASP A 74 -17.00 -2.16 -27.76
C ASP A 74 -17.63 -1.78 -29.13
N GLY A 75 -18.94 -1.96 -29.30
CA GLY A 75 -19.64 -1.84 -30.58
C GLY A 75 -19.37 -2.99 -31.57
N GLY A 76 -18.47 -3.91 -31.23
CA GLY A 76 -18.06 -5.10 -32.02
C GLY A 76 -18.59 -6.42 -31.47
N GLY A 77 -19.38 -6.39 -30.38
CA GLY A 77 -20.02 -7.56 -29.77
C GLY A 77 -19.35 -8.07 -28.50
N ASN A 78 -18.30 -7.41 -28.01
CA ASN A 78 -17.73 -7.67 -26.68
C ASN A 78 -18.44 -6.83 -25.62
N TRP A 79 -18.67 -7.42 -24.44
CA TRP A 79 -19.45 -6.81 -23.36
C TRP A 79 -18.70 -6.89 -22.03
N ASP A 80 -18.76 -5.82 -21.26
CA ASP A 80 -18.33 -5.72 -19.86
C ASP A 80 -19.57 -5.56 -18.98
N ASN A 81 -19.75 -6.52 -18.07
CA ASN A 81 -20.85 -6.64 -17.12
C ASN A 81 -20.28 -7.02 -15.73
N PRO A 82 -21.01 -6.76 -14.63
CA PRO A 82 -20.54 -7.16 -13.31
C PRO A 82 -20.45 -8.68 -13.16
N ARG A 83 -19.45 -9.16 -12.41
CA ARG A 83 -19.16 -10.60 -12.32
C ARG A 83 -20.29 -11.48 -11.74
N LYS A 84 -21.25 -10.90 -11.00
CA LYS A 84 -22.30 -11.61 -10.26
C LYS A 84 -23.72 -11.22 -10.66
N GLN A 85 -23.88 -10.24 -11.55
CA GLN A 85 -25.16 -9.68 -11.95
C GLN A 85 -25.17 -9.50 -13.47
N LYS A 86 -26.34 -9.34 -14.08
CA LYS A 86 -26.40 -9.13 -15.54
C LYS A 86 -25.91 -7.73 -15.92
N ASN A 87 -26.23 -6.71 -15.11
CA ASN A 87 -25.99 -5.30 -15.40
C ASN A 87 -25.40 -4.58 -14.18
N TYR A 88 -24.67 -3.51 -14.43
CA TYR A 88 -24.29 -2.53 -13.43
C TYR A 88 -25.51 -1.71 -13.02
N GLU A 89 -25.50 -1.22 -11.78
CA GLU A 89 -26.55 -0.38 -11.22
C GLU A 89 -25.94 0.88 -10.61
N ILE A 90 -26.47 2.04 -10.98
CA ILE A 90 -26.22 3.33 -10.33
C ILE A 90 -27.57 3.83 -9.81
N THR A 91 -27.63 4.20 -8.53
CA THR A 91 -28.90 4.49 -7.83
C THR A 91 -29.05 5.95 -7.38
N SER A 92 -28.09 6.81 -7.72
CA SER A 92 -28.15 8.25 -7.45
C SER A 92 -27.33 9.03 -8.49
N THR A 93 -27.62 10.32 -8.63
CA THR A 93 -26.73 11.24 -9.36
C THR A 93 -25.33 11.20 -8.76
N GLY A 94 -24.33 11.56 -9.57
CA GLY A 94 -22.94 11.56 -9.12
C GLY A 94 -21.95 11.14 -10.19
N SER A 95 -20.69 11.05 -9.78
CA SER A 95 -19.60 10.61 -10.63
C SER A 95 -19.11 9.23 -10.21
N TYR A 96 -18.86 8.35 -11.17
CA TYR A 96 -18.54 6.94 -10.95
C TYR A 96 -17.34 6.51 -11.78
N VAL A 97 -16.58 5.54 -11.28
CA VAL A 97 -15.48 4.87 -11.96
C VAL A 97 -15.83 3.41 -12.17
N LEU A 98 -15.60 2.92 -13.38
CA LEU A 98 -15.86 1.57 -13.82
C LEU A 98 -14.56 0.90 -14.30
N LYS A 99 -14.27 -0.29 -13.78
CA LYS A 99 -13.13 -1.10 -14.24
C LYS A 99 -13.33 -2.58 -13.91
N GLY A 100 -13.28 -3.43 -14.95
CA GLY A 100 -13.18 -4.89 -14.81
C GLY A 100 -14.33 -5.56 -14.05
N GLY A 101 -15.58 -5.20 -14.33
CA GLY A 101 -16.74 -5.80 -13.66
C GLY A 101 -17.18 -5.09 -12.37
N ARG A 102 -16.67 -3.89 -12.06
CA ARG A 102 -16.93 -3.17 -10.80
C ARG A 102 -17.13 -1.67 -11.00
N VAL A 103 -18.03 -1.10 -10.19
CA VAL A 103 -18.33 0.34 -10.13
C VAL A 103 -18.04 0.91 -8.73
N SER A 104 -17.53 2.13 -8.67
CA SER A 104 -17.28 2.90 -7.44
C SER A 104 -17.61 4.37 -7.66
N THR A 105 -18.00 5.11 -6.63
CA THR A 105 -18.17 6.57 -6.69
C THR A 105 -16.81 7.28 -6.77
N LEU A 106 -16.76 8.43 -7.43
CA LEU A 106 -15.64 9.40 -7.46
C LEU A 106 -15.93 10.53 -6.48
N THR A 107 -14.90 11.07 -5.83
CA THR A 107 -15.04 12.25 -4.96
C THR A 107 -14.76 13.53 -5.75
N THR A 108 -15.09 14.68 -5.15
CA THR A 108 -14.85 16.02 -5.71
C THR A 108 -13.39 16.32 -6.08
N ASP A 109 -12.44 15.51 -5.59
CA ASP A 109 -11.00 15.62 -5.85
C ASP A 109 -10.52 14.75 -7.04
N GLY A 110 -11.44 14.16 -7.80
CA GLY A 110 -11.14 13.33 -8.98
C GLY A 110 -10.92 11.85 -8.63
N ILE A 111 -10.03 11.17 -9.38
CA ILE A 111 -9.70 9.76 -9.09
C ILE A 111 -9.13 9.57 -7.67
N ASN A 112 -8.49 10.60 -7.10
CA ASN A 112 -7.86 10.57 -5.77
C ASN A 112 -7.11 9.24 -5.49
N ARG A 113 -6.16 8.89 -6.37
CA ARG A 113 -5.41 7.65 -6.25
C ARG A 113 -4.52 7.65 -5.00
N VAL A 114 -4.37 6.47 -4.38
CA VAL A 114 -3.60 6.29 -3.15
C VAL A 114 -2.54 5.19 -3.30
N LEU A 115 -1.36 5.44 -2.77
CA LEU A 115 -0.35 4.42 -2.50
C LEU A 115 -0.45 4.03 -1.02
N VAL A 116 -1.01 2.85 -0.75
CA VAL A 116 -1.07 2.31 0.62
C VAL A 116 0.18 1.48 0.86
N VAL A 117 0.98 1.86 1.85
CA VAL A 117 2.19 1.15 2.26
C VAL A 117 1.98 0.67 3.70
N SER A 118 1.84 -0.63 3.89
CA SER A 118 1.45 -1.17 5.19
C SER A 118 2.46 -2.18 5.71
N ASP A 119 2.79 -2.09 6.99
CA ASP A 119 3.30 -3.26 7.70
C ASP A 119 2.25 -4.39 7.70
N LEU A 120 2.71 -5.62 7.97
CA LEU A 120 1.84 -6.78 8.06
C LEU A 120 1.41 -7.05 9.50
N ASP A 121 2.31 -7.56 10.33
CA ASP A 121 2.00 -8.17 11.62
C ASP A 121 1.54 -7.14 12.64
N GLY A 122 0.28 -7.22 13.09
CA GLY A 122 -0.30 -6.21 13.98
C GLY A 122 -0.88 -5.01 13.23
N THR A 123 -0.58 -4.87 11.94
CA THR A 123 -1.06 -3.77 11.08
C THR A 123 -2.06 -4.26 10.03
N MET A 124 -1.63 -4.83 8.89
CA MET A 124 -2.57 -5.40 7.90
C MET A 124 -3.22 -6.72 8.39
N ILE A 125 -2.47 -7.51 9.16
CA ILE A 125 -2.91 -8.81 9.69
C ILE A 125 -2.91 -8.78 11.23
N GLY A 126 -3.73 -9.64 11.83
CA GLY A 126 -3.96 -9.67 13.29
C GLY A 126 -5.46 -9.69 13.63
N ASP A 127 -6.29 -9.22 12.70
CA ASP A 127 -7.74 -9.38 12.67
C ASP A 127 -8.18 -9.82 11.27
N ASP A 128 -8.58 -11.08 11.13
CA ASP A 128 -8.96 -11.65 9.84
C ASP A 128 -10.22 -10.99 9.24
N HIS A 129 -11.13 -10.47 10.09
CA HIS A 129 -12.27 -9.70 9.61
C HIS A 129 -11.81 -8.34 9.06
N GLY A 130 -10.91 -7.67 9.77
CA GLY A 130 -10.31 -6.41 9.31
C GLY A 130 -9.58 -6.56 7.98
N THR A 131 -8.76 -7.59 7.84
CA THR A 131 -8.03 -7.87 6.59
C THR A 131 -9.02 -8.12 5.43
N LYS A 132 -10.10 -8.86 5.68
CA LYS A 132 -11.14 -9.11 4.68
C LYS A 132 -11.88 -7.83 4.28
N ASP A 133 -12.29 -7.01 5.23
CA ASP A 133 -12.99 -5.75 4.97
C ASP A 133 -12.10 -4.78 4.17
N PHE A 134 -10.82 -4.67 4.52
CA PHE A 134 -9.85 -3.92 3.73
C PHE A 134 -9.74 -4.47 2.31
N SER A 135 -9.67 -5.80 2.15
CA SER A 135 -9.59 -6.44 0.83
C SER A 135 -10.80 -6.12 -0.04
N GLU A 136 -12.00 -6.13 0.53
CA GLU A 136 -13.23 -5.79 -0.19
C GLU A 136 -13.21 -4.33 -0.66
N ILE A 137 -12.81 -3.39 0.20
CA ILE A 137 -12.68 -1.97 -0.16
C ILE A 137 -11.58 -1.76 -1.19
N TRP A 138 -10.40 -2.38 -1.00
CA TRP A 138 -9.27 -2.31 -1.93
C TRP A 138 -9.71 -2.65 -3.35
N TYR A 139 -10.42 -3.76 -3.48
CA TYR A 139 -10.84 -4.30 -4.77
C TYR A 139 -12.07 -3.60 -5.36
N ARG A 140 -12.99 -3.12 -4.53
CA ARG A 140 -14.19 -2.42 -4.99
C ARG A 140 -13.92 -0.97 -5.36
N GLU A 141 -12.90 -0.35 -4.79
CA GLU A 141 -12.74 1.10 -4.80
C GLU A 141 -11.31 1.52 -5.17
N LEU A 142 -10.35 1.30 -4.26
CA LEU A 142 -9.02 1.91 -4.34
C LEU A 142 -8.23 1.45 -5.57
N SER A 143 -8.21 0.14 -5.86
CA SER A 143 -7.53 -0.42 -7.04
C SER A 143 -8.21 -0.06 -8.37
N LEU A 144 -9.49 0.33 -8.35
CA LEU A 144 -10.18 0.83 -9.54
C LEU A 144 -9.69 2.24 -9.88
N ARG A 145 -9.45 3.05 -8.85
CA ARG A 145 -8.88 4.39 -8.91
C ARG A 145 -7.36 4.42 -9.03
N GLU A 146 -6.79 3.41 -9.69
CA GLU A 146 -5.33 3.25 -9.88
C GLU A 146 -4.49 3.21 -8.59
N GLY A 147 -5.12 2.94 -7.45
CA GLY A 147 -4.41 2.76 -6.18
C GLY A 147 -3.40 1.63 -6.25
N GLN A 148 -2.27 1.82 -5.58
CA GLN A 148 -1.18 0.85 -5.47
C GLN A 148 -1.02 0.38 -4.04
N LEU A 149 -0.81 -0.92 -3.83
CA LEU A 149 -0.62 -1.51 -2.52
C LEU A 149 0.80 -2.04 -2.40
N VAL A 150 1.45 -1.74 -1.28
CA VAL A 150 2.78 -2.20 -0.95
C VAL A 150 2.77 -2.74 0.46
N TYR A 151 3.31 -3.95 0.64
CA TYR A 151 3.57 -4.47 1.99
C TYR A 151 5.02 -4.18 2.37
N ASN A 152 5.22 -3.56 3.52
CA ASN A 152 6.52 -3.17 4.06
C ASN A 152 6.79 -3.85 5.40
N THR A 153 7.35 -5.06 5.34
CA THR A 153 7.39 -6.01 6.44
C THR A 153 8.81 -6.38 6.86
N GLY A 154 8.97 -6.77 8.12
CA GLY A 154 10.18 -7.41 8.62
C GLY A 154 10.38 -8.85 8.13
N ARG A 155 9.32 -9.49 7.59
CA ARG A 155 9.36 -10.87 7.08
C ARG A 155 10.26 -11.02 5.86
N SER A 156 10.84 -12.20 5.68
CA SER A 156 11.45 -12.61 4.41
C SER A 156 10.39 -12.86 3.32
N LEU A 157 10.81 -12.89 2.05
CA LEU A 157 9.89 -13.21 0.94
C LEU A 157 9.19 -14.57 1.12
N SER A 158 9.93 -15.60 1.53
CA SER A 158 9.37 -16.94 1.76
C SER A 158 8.31 -16.94 2.86
N SER A 159 8.56 -16.22 3.96
CA SER A 159 7.61 -16.05 5.06
C SER A 159 6.37 -15.26 4.63
N TYR A 160 6.54 -14.21 3.82
CA TYR A 160 5.42 -13.46 3.24
C TYR A 160 4.53 -14.36 2.36
N VAL A 161 5.11 -15.15 1.45
CA VAL A 161 4.35 -16.01 0.53
C VAL A 161 3.47 -17.02 1.29
N GLN A 162 3.95 -17.53 2.41
CA GLN A 162 3.15 -18.41 3.28
C GLN A 162 1.93 -17.66 3.85
N VAL A 163 2.16 -16.50 4.45
CA VAL A 163 1.08 -15.67 5.04
C VAL A 163 0.08 -15.20 4.00
N GLN A 164 0.54 -14.78 2.82
CA GLN A 164 -0.34 -14.36 1.72
C GLN A 164 -1.33 -15.47 1.37
N LYS A 165 -0.85 -16.72 1.31
CA LYS A 165 -1.66 -17.89 0.98
C LYS A 165 -2.64 -18.26 2.09
N GLU A 166 -2.23 -18.10 3.35
CA GLU A 166 -3.07 -18.38 4.53
C GLU A 166 -4.15 -17.33 4.77
N LYS A 167 -3.81 -16.06 4.62
CA LYS A 167 -4.67 -14.93 4.98
C LYS A 167 -5.49 -14.36 3.81
N GLY A 168 -5.19 -14.75 2.57
CA GLY A 168 -5.90 -14.26 1.38
C GLY A 168 -5.69 -12.75 1.18
N LEU A 169 -4.47 -12.27 1.43
CA LEU A 169 -4.11 -10.85 1.29
C LEU A 169 -4.34 -10.35 -0.15
N PRO A 170 -4.80 -9.10 -0.33
CA PRO A 170 -4.81 -8.48 -1.64
C PRO A 170 -3.42 -8.52 -2.26
N GLN A 171 -3.38 -8.81 -3.55
CA GLN A 171 -2.12 -8.80 -4.28
C GLN A 171 -1.54 -7.37 -4.31
N PRO A 172 -0.32 -7.17 -3.81
CA PRO A 172 0.34 -5.88 -3.86
C PRO A 172 1.05 -5.69 -5.20
N THR A 173 1.36 -4.43 -5.52
CA THR A 173 2.18 -4.05 -6.67
C THR A 173 3.67 -4.26 -6.39
N ALA A 174 4.08 -4.07 -5.12
CA ALA A 174 5.44 -4.32 -4.67
C ALA A 174 5.46 -4.88 -3.25
N LEU A 175 6.53 -5.58 -2.92
CA LEU A 175 6.86 -6.02 -1.57
C LEU A 175 8.16 -5.37 -1.16
N ILE A 176 8.18 -4.88 0.07
CA ILE A 176 9.37 -4.47 0.77
C ILE A 176 9.53 -5.46 1.92
N THR A 177 10.54 -6.31 1.85
CA THR A 177 10.78 -7.39 2.82
C THR A 177 12.03 -7.11 3.64
N ALA A 178 12.19 -7.89 4.71
CA ALA A 178 13.40 -7.87 5.54
C ALA A 178 13.75 -6.44 6.03
N VAL A 179 12.74 -5.69 6.48
CA VAL A 179 12.90 -4.32 7.01
C VAL A 179 13.47 -3.36 5.95
N GLY A 180 13.10 -3.56 4.68
CA GLY A 180 13.53 -2.72 3.56
C GLY A 180 14.89 -3.07 2.99
N SER A 181 15.46 -4.22 3.31
CA SER A 181 16.70 -4.69 2.69
C SER A 181 16.48 -5.32 1.31
N GLU A 182 15.24 -5.64 0.95
CA GLU A 182 14.86 -6.22 -0.33
C GLU A 182 13.56 -5.58 -0.82
N ILE A 183 13.46 -5.36 -2.14
CA ILE A 183 12.26 -4.86 -2.80
C ILE A 183 11.95 -5.80 -3.96
N TYR A 184 10.70 -6.24 -4.07
CA TYR A 184 10.22 -7.07 -5.15
C TYR A 184 9.03 -6.43 -5.86
N TRP A 185 9.05 -6.43 -7.19
CA TRP A 185 7.93 -6.02 -8.03
C TRP A 185 7.07 -7.22 -8.36
N ILE A 186 5.74 -7.08 -8.28
CA ILE A 186 4.81 -8.14 -8.63
C ILE A 186 4.09 -7.79 -9.93
N SER A 187 4.21 -8.65 -10.94
CA SER A 187 3.53 -8.49 -12.21
C SER A 187 2.06 -8.93 -12.16
N ASN A 188 1.29 -8.56 -13.19
CA ASN A 188 -0.09 -9.05 -13.37
C ASN A 188 -0.19 -10.58 -13.54
N SER A 189 0.91 -11.26 -13.89
CA SER A 189 1.00 -12.73 -13.96
C SER A 189 1.48 -13.36 -12.65
N ASN A 190 1.55 -12.58 -11.56
CA ASN A 190 2.06 -12.97 -10.24
C ASN A 190 3.54 -13.33 -10.23
N GLU A 191 4.30 -12.87 -11.21
CA GLU A 191 5.76 -13.01 -11.21
C GLU A 191 6.34 -12.03 -10.20
N VAL A 192 7.23 -12.53 -9.34
CA VAL A 192 7.92 -11.74 -8.31
C VAL A 192 9.35 -11.52 -8.76
N VAL A 193 9.71 -10.25 -9.00
CA VAL A 193 11.02 -9.86 -9.56
C VAL A 193 11.75 -8.96 -8.56
N LEU A 194 12.98 -9.30 -8.22
CA LEU A 194 13.82 -8.48 -7.35
C LEU A 194 14.16 -7.13 -8.03
N ASP A 195 14.13 -6.05 -7.27
CA ASP A 195 14.66 -4.75 -7.69
C ASP A 195 16.19 -4.75 -7.60
N GLU A 196 16.85 -5.15 -8.68
CA GLU A 196 18.31 -5.24 -8.77
C GLU A 196 19.01 -3.88 -8.57
N GLU A 197 18.37 -2.79 -9.00
CA GLU A 197 18.91 -1.45 -8.78
C GLU A 197 18.91 -1.09 -7.28
N TRP A 198 17.87 -1.50 -6.53
CA TRP A 198 17.85 -1.36 -5.07
C TRP A 198 18.96 -2.17 -4.43
N ALA A 199 19.03 -3.47 -4.75
CA ALA A 199 20.06 -4.37 -4.21
C ALA A 199 21.47 -3.85 -4.48
N GLN A 200 21.73 -3.35 -5.70
CA GLN A 200 23.03 -2.78 -6.06
C GLN A 200 23.33 -1.49 -5.28
N SER A 201 22.32 -0.66 -5.00
CA SER A 201 22.48 0.54 -4.17
C SER A 201 22.86 0.19 -2.72
N LEU A 202 22.29 -0.88 -2.17
CA LEU A 202 22.61 -1.39 -0.84
C LEU A 202 23.99 -2.04 -0.76
N ARG A 203 24.46 -2.61 -1.87
CA ARG A 203 25.80 -3.21 -1.98
C ARG A 203 26.90 -2.14 -2.06
N ASN A 204 26.63 -1.02 -2.73
CA ASN A 204 27.62 0.02 -3.04
C ASN A 204 27.64 1.20 -2.05
N ASN A 205 27.28 0.98 -0.78
CA ASN A 205 27.15 2.05 0.21
C ASN A 205 28.02 1.87 1.48
N GLY A 206 29.02 0.98 1.42
CA GLY A 206 29.90 0.67 2.54
C GLY A 206 29.44 -0.51 3.41
N TRP A 207 28.41 -1.25 2.98
CA TRP A 207 28.05 -2.54 3.58
C TRP A 207 29.09 -3.62 3.28
N ASN A 208 29.50 -4.38 4.31
CA ASN A 208 30.24 -5.62 4.16
C ASN A 208 29.62 -6.70 5.04
N ARG A 209 29.02 -7.69 4.40
CA ARG A 209 28.29 -8.77 5.08
C ARG A 209 29.20 -9.60 5.99
N GLU A 210 30.41 -9.94 5.54
CA GLU A 210 31.35 -10.79 6.26
C GLU A 210 31.87 -10.10 7.52
N THR A 211 32.22 -8.81 7.41
CA THR A 211 32.59 -7.98 8.56
C THR A 211 31.49 -7.92 9.61
N VAL A 212 30.24 -7.73 9.18
CA VAL A 212 29.08 -7.70 10.08
C VAL A 212 28.86 -9.05 10.77
N VAL A 213 28.96 -10.15 10.03
CA VAL A 213 28.85 -11.50 10.59
C VAL A 213 29.93 -11.74 11.64
N SER A 214 31.20 -11.39 11.34
CA SER A 214 32.29 -11.51 12.30
C SER A 214 32.05 -10.70 13.58
N ALA A 215 31.52 -9.49 13.47
CA ALA A 215 31.17 -8.68 14.65
C ALA A 215 30.02 -9.29 15.46
N CYS A 216 29.07 -9.94 14.79
CA CYS A 216 27.98 -10.66 15.43
C CYS A 216 28.47 -11.95 16.13
N ASP A 217 29.42 -12.67 15.52
CA ASP A 217 30.03 -13.85 16.12
C ASP A 217 30.73 -13.51 17.45
N ASP A 218 31.41 -12.36 17.53
CA ASP A 218 32.08 -11.89 18.75
C ASP A 218 31.09 -11.72 19.92
N VAL A 219 29.92 -11.10 19.67
CA VAL A 219 28.90 -10.90 20.72
C VAL A 219 28.14 -12.18 21.05
N VAL A 220 27.92 -13.06 20.07
CA VAL A 220 27.30 -14.38 20.29
C VAL A 220 28.22 -15.28 21.13
N ALA A 221 29.53 -15.28 20.84
CA ALA A 221 30.52 -16.00 21.64
C ALA A 221 30.60 -15.52 23.10
N SER A 222 30.18 -14.29 23.37
CA SER A 222 30.10 -13.72 24.72
C SER A 222 28.80 -14.01 25.48
N ASP A 223 27.88 -14.82 24.91
CA ASP A 223 26.56 -15.19 25.47
C ASP A 223 25.60 -14.02 25.72
N LYS A 224 25.83 -12.89 25.04
CA LYS A 224 24.97 -11.68 25.11
C LYS A 224 23.88 -11.65 24.04
N ALA A 225 24.06 -12.44 22.98
CA ALA A 225 23.15 -12.51 21.84
C ALA A 225 23.12 -13.93 21.28
N HIS A 226 22.09 -14.23 20.50
CA HIS A 226 22.03 -15.45 19.68
C HIS A 226 21.55 -15.12 18.27
N TYR A 227 22.01 -15.88 17.28
CA TYR A 227 21.44 -15.80 15.95
C TYR A 227 19.98 -16.24 15.97
N ARG A 228 19.16 -15.48 15.26
CA ARG A 228 17.82 -15.92 14.83
C ARG A 228 17.93 -16.97 13.72
N PRO A 229 16.83 -17.66 13.36
CA PRO A 229 16.82 -18.69 12.32
C PRO A 229 17.58 -18.32 11.04
N ALA A 230 18.21 -19.32 10.41
CA ALA A 230 19.13 -19.11 9.28
C ALA A 230 18.46 -18.47 8.06
N ASP A 231 17.16 -18.69 7.87
CA ASP A 231 16.34 -18.10 6.82
C ASP A 231 16.01 -16.61 7.04
N GLU A 232 16.31 -16.06 8.21
CA GLU A 232 16.26 -14.63 8.50
C GLU A 232 17.62 -13.92 8.24
N GLN A 233 18.69 -14.66 7.93
CA GLN A 233 20.05 -14.13 7.72
C GLN A 233 20.32 -13.87 6.23
N LEU A 234 19.95 -12.68 5.74
CA LEU A 234 19.93 -12.32 4.31
C LEU A 234 21.17 -11.51 3.87
N GLU A 235 21.30 -11.22 2.57
CA GLU A 235 22.50 -10.55 2.02
C GLU A 235 22.79 -9.19 2.67
N PHE A 236 21.73 -8.39 2.87
CA PHE A 236 21.80 -7.03 3.40
C PHE A 236 21.22 -6.91 4.82
N LYS A 237 21.04 -8.04 5.51
CA LYS A 237 20.44 -8.12 6.85
C LYS A 237 21.00 -9.28 7.66
N ILE A 238 21.48 -8.99 8.86
CA ILE A 238 21.69 -9.97 9.94
C ILE A 238 20.71 -9.67 11.06
N VAL A 239 20.18 -10.69 11.74
CA VAL A 239 19.34 -10.46 12.92
C VAL A 239 19.73 -11.35 14.10
N LEU A 240 19.85 -10.69 15.25
CA LEU A 240 20.17 -11.29 16.53
C LEU A 240 18.99 -11.18 17.51
N GLY A 241 18.83 -12.18 18.36
CA GLY A 241 18.07 -12.06 19.61
C GLY A 241 19.00 -11.58 20.72
N VAL A 242 18.67 -10.45 21.35
CA VAL A 242 19.48 -9.79 22.38
C VAL A 242 18.63 -9.52 23.63
N LYS A 243 19.16 -9.76 24.82
CA LYS A 243 18.45 -9.38 26.06
C LYS A 243 18.39 -7.86 26.17
N LYS A 244 17.28 -7.33 26.67
CA LYS A 244 17.10 -5.88 26.87
C LYS A 244 18.20 -5.28 27.74
N SER A 245 18.68 -6.01 28.74
CA SER A 245 19.78 -5.57 29.63
C SER A 245 21.11 -5.39 28.92
N ASP A 246 21.33 -6.11 27.81
CA ASP A 246 22.62 -6.19 27.13
C ASP A 246 22.62 -5.40 25.81
N LEU A 247 21.47 -4.85 25.43
CA LEU A 247 21.22 -4.26 24.11
C LEU A 247 22.19 -3.11 23.79
N ASP A 248 22.32 -2.13 24.69
CA ASP A 248 23.18 -0.96 24.47
C ASP A 248 24.65 -1.36 24.28
N GLU A 249 25.11 -2.36 25.04
CA GLU A 249 26.47 -2.86 24.97
C GLU A 249 26.71 -3.64 23.67
N VAL A 250 25.76 -4.48 23.28
CA VAL A 250 25.82 -5.26 22.02
C VAL A 250 25.82 -4.31 20.81
N GLN A 251 24.94 -3.30 20.79
CA GLN A 251 24.89 -2.31 19.72
C GLN A 251 26.21 -1.52 19.62
N SER A 252 26.76 -1.11 20.76
CA SER A 252 28.02 -0.37 20.82
C SER A 252 29.21 -1.23 20.34
N SER A 253 29.22 -2.52 20.76
CA SER A 253 30.27 -3.47 20.39
C SER A 253 30.25 -3.76 18.89
N ILE A 254 29.07 -4.06 18.32
CA ILE A 254 28.92 -4.29 16.87
C ILE A 254 29.32 -3.05 16.09
N SER A 255 28.79 -1.87 16.44
CA SER A 255 29.09 -0.61 15.72
C SER A 255 30.59 -0.31 15.73
N SER A 256 31.23 -0.37 16.89
CA SER A 256 32.68 -0.12 17.02
C SER A 256 33.50 -1.11 16.19
N ARG A 257 33.10 -2.38 16.20
CA ARG A 257 33.80 -3.47 15.51
C ARG A 257 33.70 -3.38 13.99
N ILE A 258 32.53 -3.02 13.45
CA ILE A 258 32.35 -2.88 11.99
C ILE A 258 32.98 -1.58 11.47
N GLU A 259 32.94 -0.49 12.25
CA GLU A 259 33.55 0.78 11.89
C GLU A 259 35.08 0.69 11.82
N ALA A 260 35.70 -0.10 12.70
CA ALA A 260 37.14 -0.37 12.68
C ALA A 260 37.62 -1.01 11.36
N ASP A 261 36.72 -1.75 10.68
CA ASP A 261 36.98 -2.39 9.38
C ASP A 261 36.49 -1.55 8.20
N GLY A 262 36.05 -0.30 8.43
CA GLY A 262 35.51 0.59 7.41
C GLY A 262 34.12 0.20 6.89
N CYS A 263 33.44 -0.73 7.55
CA CYS A 263 32.08 -1.14 7.22
C CYS A 263 31.06 -0.20 7.88
N LYS A 264 29.95 0.03 7.20
CA LYS A 264 28.81 0.79 7.68
C LYS A 264 27.59 -0.12 7.80
N ALA A 265 26.80 0.07 8.83
CA ALA A 265 25.51 -0.59 8.98
C ALA A 265 24.52 0.31 9.71
N LYS A 266 23.23 0.02 9.53
CA LYS A 266 22.13 0.59 10.30
C LYS A 266 21.61 -0.48 11.25
N LEU A 267 21.48 -0.13 12.52
CA LEU A 267 20.94 -1.02 13.55
C LEU A 267 19.49 -0.61 13.83
N VAL A 268 18.57 -1.57 13.72
CA VAL A 268 17.14 -1.38 14.01
C VAL A 268 16.74 -2.38 15.09
N VAL A 269 16.07 -1.88 16.12
CA VAL A 269 15.61 -2.70 17.24
C VAL A 269 14.09 -2.86 17.14
N SER A 270 13.62 -4.07 17.38
CA SER A 270 12.18 -4.37 17.45
C SER A 270 11.87 -5.44 18.51
N GLY A 271 10.59 -5.65 18.77
CA GLY A 271 10.08 -6.66 19.69
C GLY A 271 9.84 -6.16 21.12
N SER A 272 9.13 -6.96 21.91
CA SER A 272 8.68 -6.60 23.25
C SER A 272 9.14 -7.63 24.31
N GLY A 273 9.00 -7.27 25.59
CA GLY A 273 9.39 -8.14 26.71
C GLY A 273 10.86 -8.01 27.12
N GLU A 274 11.50 -9.12 27.49
CA GLU A 274 12.91 -9.16 27.94
C GLU A 274 13.92 -9.37 26.81
N TRP A 275 13.47 -9.85 25.66
CA TRP A 275 14.30 -10.04 24.47
C TRP A 275 13.92 -9.02 23.39
N ARG A 276 14.90 -8.64 22.58
CA ARG A 276 14.75 -7.77 21.42
C ARG A 276 15.34 -8.43 20.20
N PHE A 277 14.81 -8.08 19.04
CA PHE A 277 15.43 -8.38 17.76
C PHE A 277 16.26 -7.18 17.34
N LEU A 278 17.55 -7.43 17.10
CA LEU A 278 18.49 -6.44 16.59
C LEU A 278 18.77 -6.78 15.13
N ASP A 279 18.15 -6.03 14.23
CA ASP A 279 18.41 -6.10 12.79
C ASP A 279 19.61 -5.21 12.45
N ILE A 280 20.67 -5.81 11.91
CA ILE A 280 21.84 -5.12 11.38
C ILE A 280 21.73 -5.11 9.86
N LEU A 281 21.52 -3.93 9.30
CA LEU A 281 21.14 -3.69 7.91
C LEU A 281 22.23 -2.94 7.15
N SER A 282 22.24 -3.09 5.82
CA SER A 282 22.94 -2.13 4.93
C SER A 282 22.53 -0.69 5.29
N PRO A 283 23.47 0.28 5.33
CA PRO A 283 23.27 1.56 6.00
C PRO A 283 22.14 2.43 5.43
N THR A 284 21.80 2.26 4.15
CA THR A 284 20.69 2.99 3.51
C THR A 284 19.38 2.18 3.45
N ALA A 285 19.39 0.93 3.90
CA ALA A 285 18.18 0.13 4.01
C ALA A 285 17.27 0.62 5.16
N GLY A 286 16.03 0.15 5.15
CA GLY A 286 15.03 0.53 6.12
C GLY A 286 13.66 0.72 5.48
N LYS A 287 12.60 0.62 6.30
CA LYS A 287 11.22 0.75 5.83
C LYS A 287 10.97 2.07 5.09
N LEU A 288 11.45 3.21 5.62
CA LEU A 288 11.25 4.53 4.99
C LEU A 288 11.95 4.65 3.62
N SER A 289 13.24 4.36 3.55
CA SER A 289 14.01 4.54 2.30
C SER A 289 13.53 3.61 1.19
N ALA A 290 13.19 2.37 1.53
CA ALA A 290 12.58 1.44 0.58
C ALA A 290 11.18 1.91 0.14
N MET A 291 10.36 2.40 1.08
CA MET A 291 9.05 2.97 0.75
C MET A 291 9.17 4.15 -0.22
N GLN A 292 10.09 5.09 0.05
CA GLN A 292 10.31 6.26 -0.80
C GLN A 292 10.78 5.88 -2.20
N ARG A 293 11.67 4.89 -2.33
CA ARG A 293 12.06 4.33 -3.63
C ARG A 293 10.86 3.81 -4.41
N VAL A 294 10.02 2.98 -3.77
CA VAL A 294 8.83 2.41 -4.43
C VAL A 294 7.84 3.51 -4.80
N ARG A 295 7.60 4.47 -3.90
CA ARG A 295 6.75 5.65 -4.12
C ARG A 295 7.19 6.44 -5.35
N GLU A 296 8.49 6.74 -5.46
CA GLU A 296 9.06 7.48 -6.58
C GLU A 296 8.96 6.71 -7.90
N LYS A 297 9.28 5.41 -7.90
CA LYS A 297 9.16 4.54 -9.08
C LYS A 297 7.72 4.42 -9.58
N LEU A 298 6.74 4.45 -8.68
CA LEU A 298 5.31 4.42 -9.01
C LEU A 298 4.72 5.79 -9.34
N GLY A 299 5.48 6.88 -9.17
CA GLY A 299 5.03 8.24 -9.47
C GLY A 299 3.99 8.80 -8.50
N PHE A 300 4.11 8.47 -7.20
CA PHE A 300 3.23 8.98 -6.14
C PHE A 300 3.89 10.11 -5.34
N GLY A 301 3.14 11.17 -5.07
CA GLY A 301 3.55 12.23 -4.15
C GLY A 301 3.38 11.83 -2.67
N PRO A 302 4.01 12.54 -1.71
CA PRO A 302 3.84 12.27 -0.28
C PRO A 302 2.37 12.35 0.19
N GLU A 303 1.62 13.34 -0.31
CA GLU A 303 0.19 13.52 0.00
C GLU A 303 -0.70 12.39 -0.50
N GLN A 304 -0.24 11.63 -1.50
CA GLN A 304 -0.96 10.48 -2.08
C GLN A 304 -0.49 9.15 -1.49
N THR A 305 0.44 9.17 -0.54
CA THR A 305 1.05 7.99 0.05
C THR A 305 0.67 7.88 1.51
N VAL A 306 0.19 6.72 1.93
CA VAL A 306 -0.27 6.46 3.30
C VAL A 306 0.51 5.28 3.88
N ALA A 307 1.43 5.58 4.80
CA ALA A 307 2.17 4.59 5.57
C ALA A 307 1.34 4.08 6.76
N CYS A 308 1.31 2.77 7.00
CA CYS A 308 0.56 2.15 8.09
C CYS A 308 1.48 1.27 8.94
N GLY A 309 1.40 1.37 10.27
CA GLY A 309 2.25 0.62 11.19
C GLY A 309 1.74 0.56 12.63
N ASP A 310 2.35 -0.31 13.42
CA ASP A 310 1.98 -0.58 14.81
C ASP A 310 3.17 -0.58 15.78
N SER A 311 4.42 -0.68 15.31
CA SER A 311 5.57 -0.91 16.20
C SER A 311 6.76 0.00 15.92
N GLY A 312 7.82 -0.15 16.72
CA GLY A 312 9.02 0.69 16.68
C GLY A 312 9.77 0.61 15.35
N ASN A 313 9.70 -0.53 14.64
CA ASN A 313 10.31 -0.64 13.32
C ASN A 313 9.57 0.16 12.24
N ASP A 314 8.35 0.64 12.53
CA ASP A 314 7.54 1.48 11.65
C ASP A 314 7.76 2.98 11.89
N ILE A 315 8.40 3.37 13.00
CA ILE A 315 8.66 4.78 13.37
C ILE A 315 9.28 5.54 12.18
N ALA A 316 10.25 4.93 11.50
CA ALA A 316 10.89 5.56 10.35
C ALA A 316 9.90 5.91 9.24
N MET A 317 8.88 5.08 8.97
CA MET A 317 7.84 5.44 8.01
C MET A 317 6.98 6.60 8.50
N MET A 318 6.71 6.66 9.80
CA MET A 318 5.94 7.75 10.41
C MET A 318 6.72 9.07 10.43
N GLU A 319 8.05 9.03 10.48
CA GLU A 319 8.95 10.19 10.36
C GLU A 319 9.01 10.78 8.95
N GLY A 320 8.56 10.04 7.94
CA GLY A 320 8.51 10.49 6.56
C GLY A 320 7.61 11.72 6.34
N SER A 321 7.67 12.29 5.14
CA SER A 321 6.77 13.38 4.74
C SER A 321 5.42 12.89 4.23
N GLU A 322 5.26 11.58 4.06
CA GLU A 322 4.05 10.90 3.64
C GLU A 322 2.96 10.94 4.73
N ARG A 323 1.69 10.81 4.34
CA ARG A 323 0.61 10.60 5.31
C ARG A 323 0.80 9.28 6.04
N ALA A 324 0.28 9.18 7.26
CA ALA A 324 0.49 8.02 8.09
C ALA A 324 -0.75 7.63 8.91
N ILE A 325 -0.90 6.33 9.15
CA ILE A 325 -1.91 5.74 10.01
C ILE A 325 -1.22 4.91 11.08
N ILE A 326 -1.40 5.29 12.34
CA ILE A 326 -1.03 4.47 13.50
C ILE A 326 -2.27 3.69 13.93
N VAL A 327 -2.17 2.36 13.94
CA VAL A 327 -3.29 1.49 14.32
C VAL A 327 -3.54 1.55 15.83
N GLY A 328 -4.79 1.39 16.27
CA GLY A 328 -5.18 1.49 17.68
C GLY A 328 -4.67 0.35 18.58
N ASN A 329 -4.01 -0.66 18.00
CA ASN A 329 -3.24 -1.67 18.73
C ASN A 329 -1.73 -1.45 18.66
N ALA A 330 -1.30 -0.24 18.31
CA ALA A 330 0.11 0.12 18.28
C ALA A 330 0.78 -0.12 19.65
N GLN A 331 2.04 -0.53 19.60
CA GLN A 331 2.88 -0.78 20.75
C GLN A 331 3.33 0.55 21.38
N GLU A 332 3.62 0.51 22.68
CA GLU A 332 3.90 1.72 23.46
C GLU A 332 5.08 2.52 22.89
N GLU A 333 6.08 1.85 22.32
CA GLU A 333 7.25 2.51 21.70
C GLU A 333 6.89 3.44 20.53
N LEU A 334 5.96 3.03 19.67
CA LEU A 334 5.48 3.86 18.57
C LEU A 334 4.59 5.00 19.10
N MET A 335 3.77 4.71 20.11
CA MET A 335 2.90 5.71 20.73
C MET A 335 3.69 6.77 21.51
N ASP A 336 4.76 6.38 22.19
CA ASP A 336 5.67 7.29 22.87
C ASP A 336 6.39 8.19 21.88
N TRP A 337 6.92 7.61 20.79
CA TRP A 337 7.47 8.41 19.69
C TRP A 337 6.43 9.40 19.14
N TYR A 338 5.20 8.96 18.88
CA TYR A 338 4.15 9.85 18.37
C TYR A 338 3.84 10.99 19.34
N ARG A 339 3.66 10.70 20.64
CA ARG A 339 3.38 11.73 21.66
C ARG A 339 4.48 12.78 21.73
N SER A 340 5.74 12.38 21.50
CA SER A 340 6.89 13.28 21.47
C SER A 340 7.05 14.07 20.16
N ASN A 341 6.41 13.65 19.06
CA ASN A 341 6.60 14.21 17.72
C ASN A 341 5.30 14.68 17.04
N LYS A 342 4.16 14.65 17.74
CA LYS A 342 2.86 14.97 17.16
C LYS A 342 2.71 16.42 16.72
N ASP A 343 3.40 17.36 17.37
CA ASP A 343 3.22 18.79 17.13
C ASP A 343 3.68 19.14 15.71
N GLY A 344 2.76 19.61 14.86
CA GLY A 344 3.00 19.90 13.44
C GLY A 344 2.81 18.68 12.51
N ASN A 345 2.39 17.54 13.04
CA ASN A 345 2.13 16.30 12.29
C ASN A 345 0.67 15.85 12.39
N GLU A 346 -0.21 16.59 13.07
CA GLU A 346 -1.59 16.17 13.34
C GLU A 346 -2.45 16.02 12.08
N ASP A 347 -2.19 16.81 11.05
CA ASP A 347 -2.89 16.72 9.77
C ASP A 347 -2.36 15.57 8.88
N ARG A 348 -1.14 15.09 9.16
CA ARG A 348 -0.45 14.06 8.37
C ARG A 348 -0.59 12.67 8.98
N ILE A 349 -0.51 12.57 10.31
CA ILE A 349 -0.56 11.31 11.06
C ILE A 349 -1.94 11.15 11.70
N TYR A 350 -2.69 10.18 11.21
CA TYR A 350 -3.94 9.74 11.81
C TYR A 350 -3.69 8.63 12.83
N VAL A 351 -4.19 8.81 14.06
CA VAL A 351 -4.17 7.76 15.10
C VAL A 351 -5.57 7.18 15.26
N SER A 352 -5.71 5.89 14.96
CA SER A 352 -6.99 5.18 14.94
C SER A 352 -7.38 4.61 16.31
N ASP A 353 -8.68 4.55 16.61
CA ASP A 353 -9.22 3.77 17.73
C ASP A 353 -9.48 2.30 17.34
N LYS A 354 -9.44 1.97 16.04
CA LYS A 354 -9.60 0.62 15.51
C LYS A 354 -8.29 -0.12 15.48
N ARG A 355 -8.36 -1.45 15.34
CA ARG A 355 -7.19 -2.32 15.33
C ARG A 355 -6.89 -2.79 13.90
N CYS A 356 -5.63 -3.07 13.64
CA CYS A 356 -5.15 -3.71 12.43
C CYS A 356 -5.75 -3.09 11.14
N ALA A 357 -6.16 -3.90 10.17
CA ALA A 357 -6.65 -3.41 8.89
C ALA A 357 -7.95 -2.56 8.96
N HIS A 358 -8.75 -2.68 10.04
CA HIS A 358 -9.86 -1.75 10.25
C HIS A 358 -9.37 -0.32 10.51
N ALA A 359 -8.22 -0.15 11.16
CA ALA A 359 -7.60 1.16 11.35
C ALA A 359 -7.15 1.78 10.03
N ILE A 360 -6.60 0.97 9.13
CA ILE A 360 -6.19 1.40 7.79
C ILE A 360 -7.42 1.94 7.05
N VAL A 361 -8.51 1.17 7.04
CA VAL A 361 -9.77 1.60 6.39
C VAL A 361 -10.30 2.90 7.01
N GLN A 362 -10.31 3.00 8.35
CA GLN A 362 -10.79 4.20 9.03
C GLN A 362 -9.92 5.42 8.72
N GLY A 363 -8.60 5.29 8.74
CA GLY A 363 -7.70 6.40 8.42
C GLY A 363 -7.81 6.82 6.95
N LEU A 364 -7.93 5.87 6.02
CA LEU A 364 -8.15 6.18 4.60
C LEU A 364 -9.46 6.93 4.36
N ARG A 365 -10.54 6.61 5.10
CA ARG A 365 -11.78 7.40 5.09
C ARG A 365 -11.57 8.81 5.64
N SER A 366 -10.92 8.93 6.80
CA SER A 366 -10.64 10.23 7.41
C SER A 366 -9.78 11.13 6.52
N MET A 367 -8.93 10.54 5.68
CA MET A 367 -8.07 11.25 4.72
C MET A 367 -8.74 11.48 3.35
N GLY A 368 -9.99 11.07 3.16
CA GLY A 368 -10.76 11.28 1.93
C GLY A 368 -10.43 10.32 0.76
N PHE A 369 -9.68 9.24 1.01
CA PHE A 369 -9.38 8.24 -0.01
C PHE A 369 -10.49 7.19 -0.19
N VAL A 370 -11.26 6.94 0.87
CA VAL A 370 -12.40 6.01 0.86
C VAL A 370 -13.69 6.79 1.11
N VAL A 371 -14.71 6.53 0.30
CA VAL A 371 -16.02 7.19 0.40
C VAL A 371 -16.93 6.40 1.33
N ASP A 372 -17.67 7.10 2.19
CA ASP A 372 -18.75 6.49 2.96
C ASP A 372 -19.94 6.26 2.03
N ASN A 373 -20.33 4.98 1.88
CA ASN A 373 -21.50 4.56 1.11
C ASN A 373 -22.80 4.76 1.88
#